data_AF-A0A2M8ES63-F1
#
_entry.id   AF-A0A2M8ES63-F1
#
_cell.length_a   1.000
_cell.length_b   1.000
_cell.length_c   1.000
_cell.angle_alpha   90.00
_cell.angle_beta   90.00
_cell.angle_gamma   90.00
#
_symmetry.space_group_name_H-M   'P 1'
#
loop_
_entity.id
_entity.type
_entity.pdbx_description
1 polymer ?
#
loop_
_entity_poly.entity_id
_entity_poly.type
_entity_poly.pdbx_seq_one_letter_code
_entity_poly.pdbx_strand_id
1 'polypeptide(L)'
;MRERFVRIPGLIDTHVHLRDPGETHKEDFYTGTSAALAGGVICVIDMPNNKEPIIDSERLEEKEKIAKRKAVCDYGFYLGASEENSQHREIEVLNRVVGLKMYLNLTYGALFVSSPEKIKEHFASWPKNKPLLVHAEGEKVSMVLSLLKLSPRRVHFCHISLKEEIEQIKKAKEYGLPITCEATPHHLFLTEEDGRTLGPFGKIHPPLRTTEDVDALWRNLDVIDIIVSDHAPHTKEEKLSSAPPPGVPGVETTLPLLLSAVSQGKLSLDRLVELTSTNPARIFNLKPNQGSWVEVDITESYLIENQNLKTKCGWSPFEGKKVTGRVRRVFLRGHKVYEDGEILVKPGFWRGIIYAAI
;
A
#
# COMPACT_ATOMS: atom_id res chain seq x y z
N MET A 1 6.38 17.11 30.54
CA MET A 1 6.05 17.80 29.28
C MET A 1 6.06 16.75 28.19
N ARG A 2 4.99 16.61 27.39
CA ARG A 2 5.04 15.71 26.22
C ARG A 2 5.99 16.33 25.19
N GLU A 3 6.91 15.54 24.62
CA GLU A 3 7.76 16.00 23.53
C GLU A 3 6.88 16.42 22.35
N ARG A 4 7.14 17.63 21.81
CA ARG A 4 6.39 18.16 20.66
C ARG A 4 6.78 17.45 19.37
N PHE A 5 8.07 17.28 19.15
CA PHE A 5 8.63 16.64 17.98
C PHE A 5 9.14 15.25 18.35
N VAL A 6 8.76 14.25 17.57
CA VAL A 6 9.20 12.87 17.75
C VAL A 6 9.84 12.38 16.46
N ARG A 7 10.94 11.66 16.62
CA ARG A 7 11.61 10.96 15.53
C ARG A 7 11.11 9.52 15.47
N ILE A 8 10.55 9.12 14.34
CA ILE A 8 10.15 7.74 14.05
C ILE A 8 10.95 7.19 12.87
N PRO A 9 11.08 5.86 12.73
CA PRO A 9 11.54 5.26 11.48
C PRO A 9 10.69 5.73 10.31
N GLY A 10 11.29 5.84 9.12
CA GLY A 10 10.51 6.17 7.93
C GLY A 10 9.56 5.03 7.56
N LEU A 11 8.38 5.42 7.08
CA LEU A 11 7.34 4.47 6.73
C LEU A 11 7.66 3.77 5.41
N ILE A 12 7.15 2.55 5.27
CA ILE A 12 7.22 1.73 4.07
C ILE A 12 5.79 1.42 3.67
N ASP A 13 5.39 1.89 2.50
CA ASP A 13 4.10 1.58 1.92
C ASP A 13 4.24 0.50 0.86
N THR A 14 3.76 -0.71 1.16
CA THR A 14 3.92 -1.88 0.29
C THR A 14 2.79 -2.03 -0.72
N HIS A 15 1.87 -1.07 -0.81
CA HIS A 15 0.73 -1.10 -1.72
C HIS A 15 0.40 0.29 -2.27
N VAL A 16 1.07 0.66 -3.36
CA VAL A 16 0.75 1.88 -4.11
C VAL A 16 0.54 1.59 -5.59
N HIS A 17 -0.20 2.47 -6.26
CA HIS A 17 -0.40 2.47 -7.71
C HIS A 17 0.08 3.82 -8.29
N LEU A 18 1.29 3.86 -8.80
CA LEU A 18 1.93 5.09 -9.31
C LEU A 18 1.60 5.38 -10.78
N ARG A 19 0.85 4.49 -11.45
CA ARG A 19 0.24 4.67 -12.78
C ARG A 19 1.23 4.90 -13.95
N ASP A 20 2.52 4.71 -13.71
CA ASP A 20 3.60 4.90 -14.68
C ASP A 20 4.34 3.56 -14.90
N PRO A 21 4.41 3.02 -16.13
CA PRO A 21 3.96 3.60 -17.40
C PRO A 21 2.44 3.59 -17.62
N GLY A 22 2.00 4.44 -18.56
CA GLY A 22 0.71 4.31 -19.26
C GLY A 22 -0.37 5.34 -18.89
N GLU A 23 -0.50 5.72 -17.63
CA GLU A 23 -1.61 6.58 -17.14
C GLU A 23 -1.09 7.77 -16.32
N THR A 24 -0.04 8.41 -16.81
CA THR A 24 0.71 9.44 -16.09
C THR A 24 -0.07 10.73 -15.79
N HIS A 25 -1.25 10.89 -16.38
CA HIS A 25 -2.18 11.98 -16.06
C HIS A 25 -2.86 11.77 -14.70
N LYS A 26 -2.99 10.52 -14.23
CA LYS A 26 -3.51 10.20 -12.89
C LYS A 26 -2.46 10.43 -11.81
N GLU A 27 -1.26 9.88 -12.03
CA GLU A 27 -0.08 9.96 -11.16
C GLU A 27 1.15 9.51 -11.94
N ASP A 28 2.36 9.94 -11.56
CA ASP A 28 3.60 9.32 -12.05
C ASP A 28 4.58 9.07 -10.89
N PHE A 29 5.71 8.42 -11.18
CA PHE A 29 6.71 8.13 -10.16
C PHE A 29 7.20 9.38 -9.42
N TYR A 30 7.32 10.54 -10.06
CA TYR A 30 7.81 11.75 -9.39
C TYR A 30 6.75 12.29 -8.43
N THR A 31 5.52 12.48 -8.91
CA THR A 31 4.44 13.06 -8.09
C THR A 31 3.99 12.10 -6.99
N GLY A 32 3.87 10.81 -7.29
CA GLY A 32 3.48 9.81 -6.27
C GLY A 32 4.56 9.54 -5.22
N THR A 33 5.86 9.56 -5.56
CA THR A 33 6.93 9.45 -4.54
C THR A 33 7.15 10.77 -3.78
N SER A 34 6.81 11.91 -4.39
CA SER A 34 6.75 13.19 -3.68
C SER A 34 5.64 13.19 -2.63
N ALA A 35 4.47 12.65 -3.00
CA ALA A 35 3.36 12.39 -2.09
C ALA A 35 3.78 11.42 -0.97
N ALA A 36 4.51 10.35 -1.30
CA ALA A 36 5.05 9.44 -0.30
C ALA A 36 5.93 10.18 0.74
N LEU A 37 6.91 10.97 0.28
CA LEU A 37 7.76 11.75 1.19
C LEU A 37 6.96 12.74 2.05
N ALA A 38 5.99 13.44 1.47
CA ALA A 38 5.14 14.37 2.23
C ALA A 38 4.30 13.64 3.31
N GLY A 39 3.94 12.37 3.08
CA GLY A 39 3.31 11.49 4.05
C GLY A 39 4.26 10.79 5.04
N GLY A 40 5.58 11.08 5.00
CA GLY A 40 6.57 10.40 5.85
C GLY A 40 6.96 9.00 5.37
N VAL A 41 6.57 8.61 4.15
CA VAL A 41 6.88 7.32 3.53
C VAL A 41 8.19 7.44 2.76
N ILE A 42 9.20 6.68 3.21
CA ILE A 42 10.54 6.67 2.62
C ILE A 42 10.72 5.60 1.54
N CYS A 43 9.79 4.65 1.48
CA CYS A 43 9.80 3.59 0.49
C CYS A 43 8.39 3.22 0.04
N VAL A 44 8.21 3.02 -1.27
CA VAL A 44 6.96 2.51 -1.84
C VAL A 44 7.18 1.25 -2.69
N ILE A 45 6.27 0.27 -2.63
CA ILE A 45 6.27 -0.88 -3.55
C ILE A 45 5.09 -0.75 -4.51
N ASP A 46 5.41 -0.57 -5.79
CA ASP A 46 4.42 -0.24 -6.81
C ASP A 46 3.76 -1.50 -7.41
N MET A 47 2.43 -1.46 -7.48
CA MET A 47 1.59 -2.54 -7.98
C MET A 47 1.73 -2.74 -9.50
N PRO A 48 1.47 -3.95 -10.02
CA PRO A 48 1.78 -4.29 -11.41
C PRO A 48 0.63 -3.98 -12.40
N ASN A 49 -0.50 -3.45 -11.94
CA ASN A 49 -1.68 -3.17 -12.77
C ASN A 49 -1.61 -1.80 -13.47
N ASN A 50 -0.44 -1.46 -14.03
CA ASN A 50 -0.32 -0.40 -15.02
C ASN A 50 -1.23 -0.67 -16.23
N LYS A 51 -1.42 0.33 -17.11
CA LYS A 51 -2.22 0.18 -18.34
C LYS A 51 -1.85 -1.08 -19.11
N GLU A 52 -0.54 -1.25 -19.33
CA GLU A 52 0.06 -2.51 -19.73
C GLU A 52 0.60 -3.18 -18.45
N PRO A 53 0.02 -4.31 -18.02
CA PRO A 53 0.41 -4.92 -16.76
C PRO A 53 1.86 -5.41 -16.76
N ILE A 54 2.51 -5.36 -15.59
CA ILE A 54 3.88 -5.82 -15.42
C ILE A 54 3.85 -7.33 -15.15
N ILE A 55 3.90 -8.15 -16.21
CA ILE A 55 3.79 -9.62 -16.14
C ILE A 55 5.02 -10.37 -16.64
N ASP A 56 6.02 -9.65 -17.17
CA ASP A 56 7.24 -10.19 -17.78
C ASP A 56 8.45 -9.25 -17.56
N SER A 57 9.63 -9.68 -18.00
CA SER A 57 10.89 -8.92 -17.90
C SER A 57 10.92 -7.63 -18.71
N GLU A 58 10.33 -7.62 -19.90
CA GLU A 58 10.34 -6.47 -20.81
C GLU A 58 9.57 -5.30 -20.16
N ARG A 59 8.36 -5.56 -19.68
CA ARG A 59 7.53 -4.57 -18.99
C ARG A 59 8.18 -4.09 -17.70
N LEU A 60 8.81 -4.99 -16.95
CA LEU A 60 9.53 -4.64 -15.73
C LEU A 60 10.72 -3.72 -16.03
N GLU A 61 11.50 -4.01 -17.06
CA GLU A 61 12.65 -3.18 -17.45
C GLU A 61 12.24 -1.78 -17.90
N GLU A 62 11.15 -1.65 -18.66
CA GLU A 62 10.58 -0.35 -19.03
C GLU A 62 10.26 0.47 -17.77
N LYS A 63 9.53 -0.13 -16.83
CA LYS A 63 9.11 0.51 -15.59
C LYS A 63 10.29 0.93 -14.71
N GLU A 64 11.30 0.06 -14.57
CA GLU A 64 12.53 0.36 -13.85
C GLU A 64 13.27 1.57 -14.43
N LYS A 65 13.38 1.66 -15.77
CA LYS A 65 14.02 2.82 -16.46
C LYS A 65 13.27 4.12 -16.18
N ILE A 66 11.94 4.07 -16.11
CA ILE A 66 11.13 5.24 -15.80
C ILE A 66 11.30 5.66 -14.33
N ALA A 67 11.13 4.72 -13.39
CA ALA A 67 11.27 4.98 -11.97
C ALA A 67 12.63 5.58 -11.62
N LYS A 68 13.72 5.04 -12.19
CA LYS A 68 15.09 5.54 -11.99
C LYS A 68 15.28 7.01 -12.39
N ARG A 69 14.48 7.54 -13.32
CA ARG A 69 14.55 8.94 -13.76
C ARG A 69 13.66 9.88 -12.97
N LYS A 70 12.65 9.36 -12.26
CA LYS A 70 11.56 10.17 -11.70
C LYS A 70 11.46 10.08 -10.17
N ALA A 71 11.70 8.92 -9.58
CA ALA A 71 11.43 8.69 -8.16
C ALA A 71 12.29 9.56 -7.24
N VAL A 72 11.67 10.01 -6.14
CA VAL A 72 12.29 10.81 -5.06
C VAL A 72 12.29 10.11 -3.70
N CYS A 73 11.85 8.86 -3.61
CA CYS A 73 12.09 7.97 -2.47
C CYS A 73 12.58 6.59 -2.94
N ASP A 74 12.84 5.66 -2.00
CA ASP A 74 13.18 4.28 -2.35
C ASP A 74 11.94 3.56 -2.93
N TYR A 75 12.15 2.57 -3.80
CA TYR A 75 11.04 1.86 -4.43
C TYR A 75 11.33 0.39 -4.73
N GLY A 76 10.26 -0.35 -4.99
CA GLY A 76 10.29 -1.70 -5.55
C GLY A 76 9.07 -2.00 -6.40
N PHE A 77 9.05 -3.19 -7.00
CA PHE A 77 8.00 -3.60 -7.93
C PHE A 77 7.48 -4.99 -7.58
N TYR A 78 6.20 -5.21 -7.85
CA TYR A 78 5.62 -6.55 -7.92
C TYR A 78 5.59 -7.04 -9.37
N LEU A 79 5.60 -8.36 -9.53
CA LEU A 79 5.12 -9.01 -10.75
C LEU A 79 3.61 -9.25 -10.62
N GLY A 80 2.86 -9.06 -11.70
CA GLY A 80 1.45 -9.45 -11.77
C GLY A 80 1.31 -10.93 -12.12
N ALA A 81 0.48 -11.66 -11.37
CA ALA A 81 0.05 -12.99 -11.78
C ALA A 81 -0.94 -12.88 -12.96
N SER A 82 -0.74 -13.69 -14.01
CA SER A 82 -1.63 -13.78 -15.15
C SER A 82 -1.85 -15.25 -15.55
N GLU A 83 -2.88 -15.50 -16.35
CA GLU A 83 -3.16 -16.83 -16.91
C GLU A 83 -1.95 -17.36 -17.74
N GLU A 84 -1.10 -16.47 -18.26
CA GLU A 84 0.00 -16.75 -19.17
C GLU A 84 1.35 -17.00 -18.47
N ASN A 85 1.58 -16.42 -17.28
CA ASN A 85 2.90 -16.44 -16.63
C ASN A 85 3.00 -17.31 -15.36
N SER A 86 1.99 -18.15 -15.12
CA SER A 86 1.85 -19.10 -14.00
C SER A 86 3.04 -20.01 -13.69
N GLN A 87 3.92 -20.26 -14.65
CA GLN A 87 5.09 -21.12 -14.45
C GLN A 87 6.34 -20.36 -14.00
N HIS A 88 6.34 -19.03 -14.03
CA HIS A 88 7.44 -18.17 -13.59
C HIS A 88 8.81 -18.57 -14.15
N ARG A 89 8.86 -18.83 -15.47
CA ARG A 89 10.06 -19.32 -16.17
C ARG A 89 11.19 -18.28 -16.25
N GLU A 90 10.87 -16.99 -16.18
CA GLU A 90 11.84 -15.89 -16.27
C GLU A 90 12.52 -15.64 -14.91
N ILE A 91 13.61 -16.38 -14.64
CA ILE A 91 14.34 -16.30 -13.37
C ILE A 91 14.87 -14.89 -13.10
N GLU A 92 15.24 -14.14 -14.14
CA GLU A 92 15.74 -12.77 -14.00
C GLU A 92 14.71 -11.81 -13.38
N VAL A 93 13.42 -12.02 -13.69
CA VAL A 93 12.31 -11.24 -13.12
C VAL A 93 12.21 -11.49 -11.63
N LEU A 94 12.37 -12.76 -11.21
CA LEU A 94 12.27 -13.14 -9.80
C LEU A 94 13.25 -12.31 -8.96
N ASN A 95 14.48 -12.12 -9.42
CA ASN A 95 15.48 -11.35 -8.67
C ASN A 95 15.27 -9.83 -8.70
N ARG A 96 14.33 -9.34 -9.52
CA ARG A 96 14.02 -7.92 -9.76
C ARG A 96 12.62 -7.51 -9.28
N VAL A 97 11.94 -8.36 -8.51
CA VAL A 97 10.66 -8.02 -7.88
C VAL A 97 10.63 -8.39 -6.41
N VAL A 98 9.89 -7.60 -5.64
CA VAL A 98 9.63 -7.85 -4.21
C VAL A 98 8.80 -9.12 -4.05
N GLY A 99 7.76 -9.29 -4.86
CA GLY A 99 6.79 -10.36 -4.73
C GLY A 99 5.92 -10.53 -5.97
N LEU A 100 4.97 -11.46 -5.90
CA LEU A 100 3.92 -11.65 -6.89
C LEU A 100 2.59 -11.11 -6.33
N LYS A 101 1.90 -10.27 -7.09
CA LYS A 101 0.53 -9.82 -6.76
C LYS A 101 -0.46 -10.58 -7.63
N MET A 102 -1.41 -11.23 -6.99
CA MET A 102 -2.48 -11.98 -7.63
C MET A 102 -3.83 -11.35 -7.33
N TYR A 103 -4.63 -11.08 -8.37
CA TYR A 103 -5.97 -10.53 -8.22
C TYR A 103 -7.02 -11.63 -8.39
N LEU A 104 -7.72 -11.97 -7.30
CA LEU A 104 -8.70 -13.06 -7.24
C LEU A 104 -10.16 -12.57 -7.28
N ASN A 105 -10.34 -11.26 -7.31
CA ASN A 105 -11.61 -10.57 -7.52
C ASN A 105 -11.44 -9.60 -8.71
N LEU A 106 -12.56 -9.23 -9.33
CA LEU A 106 -12.57 -8.18 -10.34
C LEU A 106 -12.15 -6.85 -9.70
N THR A 107 -11.20 -6.15 -10.31
CA THR A 107 -10.68 -4.86 -9.86
C THR A 107 -10.29 -3.99 -11.07
N TYR A 108 -9.67 -2.84 -10.84
CA TYR A 108 -9.10 -2.02 -11.91
C TYR A 108 -7.89 -2.69 -12.58
N GLY A 109 -7.96 -2.86 -13.90
CA GLY A 109 -6.90 -3.43 -14.73
C GLY A 109 -7.20 -4.84 -15.23
N ALA A 110 -6.26 -5.44 -15.96
CA ALA A 110 -6.45 -6.69 -16.69
C ALA A 110 -5.98 -7.97 -15.94
N LEU A 111 -5.49 -7.86 -14.70
CA LEU A 111 -4.78 -8.94 -13.99
C LEU A 111 -5.66 -9.93 -13.23
N PHE A 112 -6.92 -10.11 -13.62
CA PHE A 112 -7.81 -11.04 -12.93
C PHE A 112 -7.45 -12.50 -13.28
N VAL A 113 -7.05 -13.28 -12.27
CA VAL A 113 -6.77 -14.72 -12.43
C VAL A 113 -7.99 -15.50 -11.96
N SER A 114 -8.67 -16.13 -12.92
CA SER A 114 -9.95 -16.79 -12.70
C SER A 114 -9.84 -18.31 -12.63
N SER A 115 -8.85 -18.89 -13.33
CA SER A 115 -8.66 -20.35 -13.38
C SER A 115 -8.13 -20.90 -12.04
N PRO A 116 -8.85 -21.84 -11.40
CA PRO A 116 -8.33 -22.57 -10.24
C PRO A 116 -7.03 -23.31 -10.53
N GLU A 117 -6.84 -23.81 -11.75
CA GLU A 117 -5.62 -24.47 -12.20
C GLU A 117 -4.45 -23.48 -12.20
N LYS A 118 -4.63 -22.27 -12.75
CA LYS A 118 -3.59 -21.24 -12.75
C LYS A 118 -3.27 -20.71 -11.37
N ILE A 119 -4.27 -20.55 -10.50
CA ILE A 119 -4.04 -20.20 -9.09
C ILE A 119 -3.16 -21.26 -8.42
N LYS A 120 -3.49 -22.55 -8.58
CA LYS A 120 -2.68 -23.65 -8.02
C LYS A 120 -1.27 -23.69 -8.60
N GLU A 121 -1.14 -23.47 -9.91
CA GLU A 121 0.14 -23.44 -10.62
C GLU A 121 1.05 -22.34 -10.07
N HIS A 122 0.55 -21.09 -9.95
CA HIS A 122 1.26 -20.00 -9.28
C HIS A 122 1.66 -20.33 -7.84
N PHE A 123 0.75 -20.91 -7.06
CA PHE A 123 1.04 -21.33 -5.68
C PHE A 123 2.13 -22.41 -5.61
N ALA A 124 2.28 -23.23 -6.63
CA ALA A 124 3.30 -24.27 -6.69
C ALA A 124 4.65 -23.74 -7.21
N SER A 125 4.64 -22.89 -8.23
CA SER A 125 5.82 -22.43 -8.96
C SER A 125 6.48 -21.20 -8.35
N TRP A 126 5.73 -20.30 -7.69
CA TRP A 126 6.30 -19.07 -7.13
C TRP A 126 7.29 -19.37 -5.99
N PRO A 127 8.50 -18.78 -5.95
CA PRO A 127 9.50 -19.08 -4.91
C PRO A 127 8.96 -18.92 -3.48
N LYS A 128 9.11 -19.94 -2.63
CA LYS A 128 8.56 -19.94 -1.26
C LYS A 128 9.17 -18.86 -0.35
N ASN A 129 10.38 -18.42 -0.67
CA ASN A 129 11.08 -17.36 0.06
C ASN A 129 10.64 -15.95 -0.38
N LYS A 130 9.80 -15.79 -1.41
CA LYS A 130 9.25 -14.50 -1.84
C LYS A 130 7.79 -14.31 -1.41
N PRO A 131 7.40 -13.07 -1.05
CA PRO A 131 6.00 -12.69 -0.84
C PRO A 131 5.09 -13.07 -2.01
N LEU A 132 3.92 -13.61 -1.67
CA LEU A 132 2.79 -13.80 -2.57
C LEU A 132 1.60 -13.03 -1.96
N LEU A 133 1.15 -12.00 -2.66
CA LEU A 133 0.06 -11.13 -2.22
C LEU A 133 -1.21 -11.50 -2.98
N VAL A 134 -2.34 -11.51 -2.28
CA VAL A 134 -3.65 -11.78 -2.88
C VAL A 134 -4.60 -10.62 -2.61
N HIS A 135 -5.18 -10.06 -3.68
CA HIS A 135 -6.43 -9.32 -3.58
C HIS A 135 -7.54 -10.35 -3.50
N ALA A 136 -8.06 -10.58 -2.30
CA ALA A 136 -9.10 -11.56 -2.03
C ALA A 136 -10.17 -10.94 -1.11
N GLU A 137 -11.41 -10.93 -1.58
CA GLU A 137 -12.57 -10.42 -0.83
C GLU A 137 -13.59 -11.56 -0.58
N GLY A 138 -14.18 -11.57 0.61
CA GLY A 138 -15.24 -12.50 1.00
C GLY A 138 -14.86 -13.97 0.80
N GLU A 139 -15.64 -14.70 -0.01
CA GLU A 139 -15.41 -16.13 -0.29
C GLU A 139 -14.01 -16.44 -0.84
N LYS A 140 -13.35 -15.47 -1.51
CA LYS A 140 -11.98 -15.66 -2.00
C LYS A 140 -10.96 -15.77 -0.87
N VAL A 141 -11.19 -15.14 0.28
CA VAL A 141 -10.37 -15.32 1.47
C VAL A 141 -10.44 -16.78 1.94
N SER A 142 -11.66 -17.31 2.09
CA SER A 142 -11.90 -18.71 2.47
C SER A 142 -11.31 -19.71 1.47
N MET A 143 -11.40 -19.42 0.16
CA MET A 143 -10.80 -20.22 -0.90
C MET A 143 -9.27 -20.29 -0.76
N VAL A 144 -8.60 -19.14 -0.57
CA VAL A 144 -7.13 -19.09 -0.40
C VAL A 144 -6.70 -19.80 0.88
N LEU A 145 -7.42 -19.61 1.99
CA LEU A 145 -7.15 -20.31 3.26
C LEU A 145 -7.28 -21.83 3.11
N SER A 146 -8.25 -22.29 2.32
CA SER A 146 -8.42 -23.73 2.02
C SER A 146 -7.28 -24.26 1.15
N LEU A 147 -6.83 -23.48 0.17
CA LEU A 147 -5.67 -23.83 -0.66
C LEU A 147 -4.38 -23.93 0.17
N LEU A 148 -4.20 -23.04 1.16
CA LEU A 148 -3.03 -23.06 2.04
C LEU A 148 -2.94 -24.29 2.94
N LYS A 149 -4.06 -24.95 3.23
CA LYS A 149 -4.06 -26.25 3.93
C LYS A 149 -3.48 -27.38 3.06
N LEU A 150 -3.63 -27.28 1.74
CA LEU A 150 -3.15 -28.26 0.77
C LEU A 150 -1.74 -27.94 0.26
N SER A 151 -1.43 -26.66 0.09
CA SER A 151 -0.12 -26.16 -0.36
C SER A 151 0.38 -25.07 0.60
N PRO A 152 0.95 -25.46 1.75
CA PRO A 152 1.42 -24.49 2.75
C PRO A 152 2.53 -23.60 2.19
N ARG A 153 2.27 -22.29 2.19
CA ARG A 153 3.24 -21.26 1.85
C ARG A 153 2.88 -19.94 2.51
N ARG A 154 3.85 -19.01 2.53
CA ARG A 154 3.59 -17.64 2.98
C ARG A 154 2.70 -16.92 1.97
N VAL A 155 1.59 -16.35 2.47
CA VAL A 155 0.66 -15.51 1.71
C VAL A 155 0.35 -14.26 2.53
N HIS A 156 0.27 -13.14 1.83
CA HIS A 156 -0.15 -11.86 2.37
C HIS A 156 -1.52 -11.47 1.79
N PHE A 157 -2.51 -11.26 2.63
CA PHE A 157 -3.85 -10.82 2.21
C PHE A 157 -3.92 -9.31 2.16
N CYS A 158 -4.23 -8.77 0.99
CA CYS A 158 -4.34 -7.33 0.78
C CYS A 158 -5.63 -6.76 1.38
N HIS A 159 -5.55 -5.51 1.86
CA HIS A 159 -6.64 -4.61 2.25
C HIS A 159 -7.89 -5.30 2.84
N ILE A 160 -7.71 -6.01 3.96
CA ILE A 160 -8.83 -6.63 4.69
C ILE A 160 -9.81 -5.54 5.12
N SER A 161 -11.10 -5.74 4.82
CA SER A 161 -12.12 -4.69 5.00
C SER A 161 -13.31 -5.15 5.84
N LEU A 162 -13.63 -6.45 5.86
CA LEU A 162 -14.80 -6.99 6.57
C LEU A 162 -14.43 -7.57 7.93
N LYS A 163 -15.38 -7.51 8.86
CA LYS A 163 -15.33 -8.24 10.14
C LYS A 163 -15.10 -9.73 9.92
N GLU A 164 -15.85 -10.33 9.00
CA GLU A 164 -15.73 -11.76 8.72
C GLU A 164 -14.32 -12.13 8.23
N GLU A 165 -13.73 -11.31 7.36
CA GLU A 165 -12.39 -11.54 6.81
C GLU A 165 -11.34 -11.50 7.93
N ILE A 166 -11.35 -10.48 8.80
CA ILE A 166 -10.36 -10.38 9.88
C ILE A 166 -10.52 -11.50 10.92
N GLU A 167 -11.75 -11.95 11.18
CA GLU A 167 -12.02 -13.10 12.05
C GLU A 167 -11.52 -14.42 11.44
N GLN A 168 -11.66 -14.60 10.12
CA GLN A 168 -11.10 -15.75 9.40
C GLN A 168 -9.57 -15.73 9.44
N ILE A 169 -8.93 -14.58 9.20
CA ILE A 169 -7.48 -14.41 9.28
C ILE A 169 -6.97 -14.69 10.70
N LYS A 170 -7.66 -14.20 11.72
CA LYS A 170 -7.34 -14.47 13.13
C LYS A 170 -7.31 -15.96 13.42
N LYS A 171 -8.40 -16.68 13.10
CA LYS A 171 -8.50 -18.13 13.29
C LYS A 171 -7.42 -18.88 12.53
N ALA A 172 -7.10 -18.45 11.30
CA ALA A 172 -6.06 -19.05 10.49
C ALA A 172 -4.65 -18.85 11.09
N LYS A 173 -4.36 -17.68 11.67
CA LYS A 173 -3.12 -17.43 12.41
C LYS A 173 -3.04 -18.25 13.69
N GLU A 174 -4.13 -18.34 14.46
CA GLU A 174 -4.22 -19.18 15.67
C GLU A 174 -4.00 -20.66 15.36
N TYR A 175 -4.45 -21.13 14.18
CA TYR A 175 -4.17 -22.48 13.67
C TYR A 175 -2.71 -22.68 13.22
N GLY A 176 -1.92 -21.60 13.13
CA GLY A 176 -0.52 -21.65 12.72
C GLY A 176 -0.29 -21.58 11.21
N LEU A 177 -1.26 -21.13 10.42
CA LEU A 177 -1.00 -20.87 8.99
C LEU A 177 -0.02 -19.70 8.85
N PRO A 178 0.97 -19.79 7.95
CA PRO A 178 2.01 -18.78 7.79
C PRO A 178 1.52 -17.58 6.96
N ILE A 179 0.45 -16.94 7.41
CA ILE A 179 -0.22 -15.84 6.70
C ILE A 179 0.01 -14.50 7.38
N THR A 180 -0.09 -13.44 6.59
CA THR A 180 -0.15 -12.07 7.06
C THR A 180 -1.25 -11.30 6.34
N CYS A 181 -1.64 -10.14 6.84
CA CYS A 181 -2.60 -9.27 6.19
C CYS A 181 -2.26 -7.79 6.40
N GLU A 182 -2.84 -6.96 5.53
CA GLU A 182 -2.84 -5.51 5.66
C GLU A 182 -4.26 -4.96 5.74
N ALA A 183 -4.40 -3.78 6.34
CA ALA A 183 -5.60 -2.95 6.25
C ALA A 183 -5.22 -1.56 5.71
N THR A 184 -6.21 -0.78 5.29
CA THR A 184 -5.98 0.57 4.75
C THR A 184 -6.57 1.64 5.66
N PRO A 185 -6.08 2.89 5.59
CA PRO A 185 -6.70 4.00 6.31
C PRO A 185 -8.16 4.22 5.92
N HIS A 186 -8.55 4.05 4.66
CA HIS A 186 -9.94 4.27 4.27
C HIS A 186 -10.88 3.19 4.83
N HIS A 187 -10.43 1.95 5.06
CA HIS A 187 -11.22 0.95 5.78
C HIS A 187 -11.18 1.10 7.31
N LEU A 188 -10.24 1.87 7.86
CA LEU A 188 -10.16 2.16 9.30
C LEU A 188 -10.87 3.46 9.70
N PHE A 189 -10.98 4.44 8.80
CA PHE A 189 -11.40 5.80 9.13
C PHE A 189 -12.61 6.32 8.36
N LEU A 190 -13.13 5.54 7.40
CA LEU A 190 -14.35 5.81 6.65
C LEU A 190 -15.28 4.60 6.71
N THR A 191 -16.57 4.88 6.65
CA THR A 191 -17.66 3.92 6.60
C THR A 191 -18.39 3.99 5.26
N GLU A 192 -19.30 3.05 5.01
CA GLU A 192 -20.20 3.10 3.87
C GLU A 192 -21.03 4.39 3.81
N GLU A 193 -21.34 5.02 4.94
CA GLU A 193 -22.09 6.28 5.00
C GLU A 193 -21.23 7.46 4.51
N ASP A 194 -19.95 7.49 4.87
CA ASP A 194 -18.99 8.42 4.29
C ASP A 194 -18.88 8.17 2.78
N GLY A 195 -18.89 6.91 2.34
CA GLY A 195 -18.93 6.53 0.93
C GLY A 195 -20.13 7.09 0.18
N ARG A 196 -21.34 7.02 0.77
CA ARG A 196 -22.56 7.63 0.21
C ARG A 196 -22.42 9.14 0.09
N THR A 197 -21.83 9.79 1.10
CA THR A 197 -21.59 11.24 1.11
C THR A 197 -20.57 11.67 0.06
N LEU A 198 -19.49 10.90 -0.11
CA LEU A 198 -18.45 11.12 -1.13
C LEU A 198 -18.96 10.84 -2.56
N GLY A 199 -20.06 10.10 -2.69
CA GLY A 199 -20.62 9.68 -3.97
C GLY A 199 -19.57 8.93 -4.81
N PRO A 200 -19.33 9.35 -6.07
CA PRO A 200 -18.35 8.68 -6.92
C PRO A 200 -16.91 8.64 -6.35
N PHE A 201 -16.53 9.61 -5.52
CA PHE A 201 -15.23 9.65 -4.85
C PHE A 201 -15.06 8.56 -3.78
N GLY A 202 -16.17 8.02 -3.26
CA GLY A 202 -16.19 6.90 -2.33
C GLY A 202 -16.09 5.51 -2.98
N LYS A 203 -16.06 5.43 -4.33
CA LYS A 203 -15.95 4.15 -5.04
C LYS A 203 -14.54 3.58 -4.94
N ILE A 204 -14.39 2.44 -4.24
CA ILE A 204 -13.13 1.75 -3.93
C ILE A 204 -13.38 0.23 -3.98
N HIS A 205 -12.34 -0.57 -4.23
CA HIS A 205 -12.36 -2.02 -4.04
C HIS A 205 -11.19 -2.44 -3.13
N PRO A 206 -11.45 -3.09 -1.98
CA PRO A 206 -12.77 -3.43 -1.43
C PRO A 206 -13.61 -2.19 -1.08
N PRO A 207 -14.96 -2.25 -1.19
CA PRO A 207 -15.82 -1.10 -0.88
C PRO A 207 -15.72 -0.71 0.60
N LEU A 208 -16.06 0.54 0.90
CA LEU A 208 -16.24 1.00 2.28
C LEU A 208 -17.34 0.18 2.96
N ARG A 209 -17.15 -0.12 4.24
CA ARG A 209 -17.93 -1.10 4.99
C ARG A 209 -18.74 -0.47 6.12
N THR A 210 -19.55 -1.27 6.79
CA THR A 210 -20.38 -0.79 7.91
C THR A 210 -19.52 -0.30 9.07
N THR A 211 -20.09 0.50 9.97
CA THR A 211 -19.41 0.87 11.22
C THR A 211 -18.99 -0.37 12.04
N GLU A 212 -19.77 -1.45 12.00
CA GLU A 212 -19.42 -2.70 12.69
C GLU A 212 -18.14 -3.32 12.12
N ASP A 213 -17.96 -3.30 10.79
CA ASP A 213 -16.75 -3.78 10.13
C ASP A 213 -15.54 -2.93 10.53
N VAL A 214 -15.67 -1.60 10.48
CA VAL A 214 -14.62 -0.66 10.88
C VAL A 214 -14.21 -0.90 12.34
N ASP A 215 -15.19 -1.02 13.25
CA ASP A 215 -14.95 -1.32 14.67
C ASP A 215 -14.33 -2.71 14.87
N ALA A 216 -14.66 -3.69 14.04
CA ALA A 216 -14.02 -5.01 14.08
C ALA A 216 -12.55 -4.95 13.68
N LEU A 217 -12.18 -4.15 12.68
CA LEU A 217 -10.78 -3.94 12.30
C LEU A 217 -10.00 -3.26 13.44
N TRP A 218 -10.54 -2.21 14.06
CA TRP A 218 -9.90 -1.56 15.22
C TRP A 218 -9.73 -2.50 16.41
N ARG A 219 -10.74 -3.33 16.71
CA ARG A 219 -10.66 -4.33 17.80
C ARG A 219 -9.65 -5.44 17.54
N ASN A 220 -9.32 -5.72 16.29
CA ASN A 220 -8.37 -6.77 15.88
C ASN A 220 -7.09 -6.18 15.26
N LEU A 221 -6.67 -5.00 15.70
CA LEU A 221 -5.42 -4.35 15.26
C LEU A 221 -4.16 -5.17 15.58
N ASP A 222 -4.23 -6.06 16.56
CA ASP A 222 -3.20 -7.06 16.89
C ASP A 222 -3.08 -8.15 15.82
N VAL A 223 -4.18 -8.44 15.11
CA VAL A 223 -4.22 -9.40 13.99
C VAL A 223 -3.68 -8.79 12.70
N ILE A 224 -3.89 -7.49 12.47
CA ILE A 224 -3.40 -6.78 11.28
C ILE A 224 -1.87 -6.66 11.33
N ASP A 225 -1.14 -7.11 10.31
CA ASP A 225 0.33 -7.04 10.38
C ASP A 225 0.88 -5.68 9.96
N ILE A 226 0.25 -5.06 8.96
CA ILE A 226 0.68 -3.78 8.39
C ILE A 226 -0.51 -2.88 8.01
N ILE A 227 -0.25 -1.57 7.94
CA ILE A 227 -1.17 -0.60 7.34
C ILE A 227 -0.51 0.00 6.11
N VAL A 228 -1.20 -0.05 4.98
CA VAL A 228 -0.75 0.47 3.68
C VAL A 228 -1.80 1.41 3.11
N SER A 229 -1.42 2.35 2.25
CA SER A 229 -2.39 3.32 1.76
C SER A 229 -3.36 2.75 0.74
N ASP A 230 -2.95 1.72 -0.02
CA ASP A 230 -3.57 1.34 -1.29
C ASP A 230 -3.80 2.60 -2.15
N HIS A 231 -2.74 3.41 -2.28
CA HIS A 231 -2.80 4.67 -2.98
C HIS A 231 -3.13 4.42 -4.45
N ALA A 232 -4.39 4.63 -4.82
CA ALA A 232 -4.98 4.35 -6.11
C ALA A 232 -5.54 5.64 -6.74
N PRO A 233 -4.67 6.56 -7.20
CA PRO A 233 -5.05 7.86 -7.70
C PRO A 233 -5.78 7.76 -9.04
N HIS A 234 -6.79 8.60 -9.18
CA HIS A 234 -7.63 8.80 -10.37
C HIS A 234 -8.02 10.27 -10.44
N THR A 235 -8.11 10.87 -11.62
CA THR A 235 -8.45 12.29 -11.71
C THR A 235 -9.88 12.55 -11.25
N LYS A 236 -10.19 13.80 -10.84
CA LYS A 236 -11.57 14.18 -10.50
C LYS A 236 -12.53 13.93 -11.66
N GLU A 237 -12.09 14.18 -12.89
CA GLU A 237 -12.87 13.93 -14.10
C GLU A 237 -13.22 12.44 -14.24
N GLU A 238 -12.25 11.54 -14.05
CA GLU A 238 -12.49 10.10 -14.11
C GLU A 238 -13.45 9.64 -13.01
N LYS A 239 -13.29 10.16 -11.78
CA LYS A 239 -14.20 9.87 -10.67
C LYS A 239 -15.61 10.42 -10.92
N LEU A 240 -15.79 11.47 -11.72
CA LEU A 240 -17.10 12.02 -12.07
C LEU A 240 -17.69 11.44 -13.37
N SER A 241 -16.98 10.53 -14.04
CA SER A 241 -17.46 9.90 -15.27
C SER A 241 -18.66 8.96 -15.04
N SER A 242 -19.28 8.49 -16.12
CA SER A 242 -20.38 7.51 -16.05
C SER A 242 -19.95 6.14 -15.51
N ALA A 243 -18.66 5.82 -15.59
CA ALA A 243 -18.07 4.57 -15.10
C ALA A 243 -16.86 4.88 -14.21
N PRO A 244 -17.08 5.44 -13.00
CA PRO A 244 -15.98 5.93 -12.18
C PRO A 244 -15.07 4.78 -11.77
N PRO A 245 -13.73 4.92 -11.89
CA PRO A 245 -12.81 3.88 -11.50
C PRO A 245 -12.76 3.74 -9.97
N PRO A 246 -12.59 2.52 -9.45
CA PRO A 246 -12.41 2.27 -8.02
C PRO A 246 -11.00 2.71 -7.57
N GLY A 247 -10.91 3.36 -6.42
CA GLY A 247 -9.64 3.75 -5.81
C GLY A 247 -9.65 5.18 -5.25
N VAL A 248 -8.79 5.39 -4.26
CA VAL A 248 -8.55 6.68 -3.60
C VAL A 248 -7.05 6.92 -3.42
N PRO A 249 -6.58 8.18 -3.50
CA PRO A 249 -5.22 8.52 -3.07
C PRO A 249 -5.15 8.49 -1.52
N GLY A 250 -4.11 7.85 -0.97
CA GLY A 250 -3.96 7.75 0.50
C GLY A 250 -2.55 7.89 1.09
N VAL A 251 -1.49 7.84 0.27
CA VAL A 251 -0.11 7.80 0.78
C VAL A 251 0.26 9.01 1.67
N GLU A 252 -0.22 10.21 1.32
CA GLU A 252 0.02 11.44 2.09
C GLU A 252 -0.75 11.54 3.40
N THR A 253 -1.94 10.93 3.45
CA THR A 253 -2.88 11.07 4.56
C THR A 253 -2.77 9.93 5.58
N THR A 254 -2.09 8.83 5.22
CA THR A 254 -1.93 7.64 6.06
C THR A 254 -1.33 7.98 7.42
N LEU A 255 -0.14 8.59 7.47
CA LEU A 255 0.52 8.89 8.74
C LEU A 255 -0.23 9.93 9.58
N PRO A 256 -0.74 11.06 9.04
CA PRO A 256 -1.57 11.99 9.81
C PRO A 256 -2.82 11.34 10.44
N LEU A 257 -3.49 10.44 9.73
CA LEU A 257 -4.64 9.70 10.26
C LEU A 257 -4.24 8.78 11.42
N LEU A 258 -3.14 8.04 11.27
CA LEU A 258 -2.64 7.13 12.31
C LEU A 258 -2.11 7.90 13.52
N LEU A 259 -1.41 9.01 13.35
CA LEU A 259 -0.99 9.88 14.45
C LEU A 259 -2.19 10.48 15.20
N SER A 260 -3.29 10.76 14.49
CA SER A 260 -4.54 11.20 15.13
C SER A 260 -5.14 10.09 16.00
N ALA A 261 -5.07 8.83 15.55
CA ALA A 261 -5.46 7.68 16.37
C ALA A 261 -4.53 7.52 17.59
N VAL A 262 -3.23 7.81 17.44
CA VAL A 262 -2.28 7.86 18.57
C VAL A 262 -2.64 8.96 19.56
N SER A 263 -2.92 10.18 19.10
CA SER A 263 -3.30 11.28 19.98
C SER A 263 -4.61 11.02 20.74
N GLN A 264 -5.51 10.22 20.15
CA GLN A 264 -6.78 9.78 20.75
C GLN A 264 -6.64 8.55 21.65
N GLY A 265 -5.44 7.97 21.78
CA GLY A 265 -5.21 6.76 22.59
C GLY A 265 -5.74 5.46 21.98
N LYS A 266 -6.12 5.46 20.69
CA LYS A 266 -6.58 4.25 19.97
C LYS A 266 -5.43 3.37 19.47
N LEU A 267 -4.24 3.97 19.31
CA LEU A 267 -3.04 3.32 18.78
C LEU A 267 -1.83 3.80 19.59
N SER A 268 -0.87 2.93 19.91
CA SER A 268 0.41 3.40 20.48
C SER A 268 1.38 3.80 19.37
N LEU A 269 2.33 4.69 19.68
CA LEU A 269 3.35 5.08 18.70
C LEU A 269 4.21 3.87 18.27
N ASP A 270 4.56 2.99 19.21
CA ASP A 270 5.30 1.76 18.91
C ASP A 270 4.53 0.87 17.94
N ARG A 271 3.22 0.70 18.17
CA ARG A 271 2.38 -0.11 17.28
C ARG A 271 2.22 0.53 15.91
N LEU A 272 2.15 1.86 15.82
CA LEU A 272 2.19 2.58 14.54
C LEU A 272 3.49 2.24 13.79
N VAL A 273 4.64 2.30 14.46
CA VAL A 273 5.96 1.98 13.86
C VAL A 273 6.04 0.51 13.43
N GLU A 274 5.49 -0.42 14.21
CA GLU A 274 5.38 -1.82 13.81
C GLU A 274 4.58 -1.98 12.52
N LEU A 275 3.37 -1.42 12.48
CA LEU A 275 2.43 -1.53 11.36
C LEU A 275 2.93 -0.90 10.06
N THR A 276 3.79 0.11 10.15
CA THR A 276 4.13 0.97 9.00
C THR A 276 5.60 0.99 8.64
N SER A 277 6.49 0.38 9.43
CA SER A 277 7.93 0.33 9.15
C SER A 277 8.53 -1.04 9.43
N THR A 278 8.44 -1.53 10.67
CA THR A 278 9.13 -2.76 11.08
C THR A 278 8.53 -4.02 10.44
N ASN A 279 7.20 -4.18 10.50
CA ASN A 279 6.54 -5.34 9.88
C ASN A 279 6.60 -5.32 8.36
N PRO A 280 6.35 -4.20 7.64
CA PRO A 280 6.57 -4.14 6.20
C PRO A 280 7.98 -4.58 5.81
N ALA A 281 9.02 -4.07 6.48
CA ALA A 281 10.40 -4.47 6.18
C ALA A 281 10.63 -5.98 6.34
N ARG A 282 10.13 -6.56 7.44
CA ARG A 282 10.26 -7.98 7.76
C ARG A 282 9.47 -8.88 6.80
N ILE A 283 8.20 -8.55 6.52
CA ILE A 283 7.29 -9.38 5.72
C ILE A 283 7.76 -9.44 4.26
N PHE A 284 8.26 -8.31 3.74
CA PHE A 284 8.66 -8.18 2.34
C PHE A 284 10.17 -8.36 2.11
N ASN A 285 10.93 -8.79 3.13
CA ASN A 285 12.38 -9.01 3.08
C ASN A 285 13.14 -7.79 2.52
N LEU A 286 12.76 -6.61 2.98
CA LEU A 286 13.33 -5.34 2.54
C LEU A 286 14.64 -5.05 3.30
N LYS A 287 15.62 -4.46 2.61
CA LYS A 287 16.89 -4.07 3.22
C LYS A 287 16.65 -2.97 4.26
N PRO A 288 17.35 -3.01 5.42
CA PRO A 288 17.31 -1.93 6.38
C PRO A 288 17.71 -0.59 5.75
N ASN A 289 16.91 0.44 5.97
CA ASN A 289 17.18 1.78 5.46
C ASN A 289 17.97 2.60 6.49
N GLN A 290 19.27 2.33 6.60
CA GLN A 290 20.13 3.01 7.56
C GLN A 290 20.17 4.53 7.32
N GLY A 291 20.06 5.31 8.39
CA GLY A 291 20.08 6.78 8.32
C GLY A 291 18.78 7.41 7.82
N SER A 292 17.69 6.64 7.72
CA SER A 292 16.37 7.12 7.29
C SER A 292 15.39 7.21 8.45
N TRP A 293 14.64 8.32 8.53
CA TRP A 293 13.74 8.62 9.63
C TRP A 293 12.85 9.81 9.29
N VAL A 294 11.78 9.98 10.06
CA VAL A 294 10.81 11.06 9.91
C VAL A 294 10.70 11.81 11.23
N GLU A 295 10.71 13.13 11.17
CA GLU A 295 10.34 14.01 12.28
C GLU A 295 8.86 14.37 12.16
N VAL A 296 8.10 14.12 13.22
CA VAL A 296 6.67 14.45 13.30
C VAL A 296 6.41 15.42 14.46
N ASP A 297 5.62 16.47 14.22
CA ASP A 297 5.01 17.25 15.29
C ASP A 297 3.74 16.53 15.73
N ILE A 298 3.76 15.90 16.91
CA ILE A 298 2.64 15.09 17.41
C ILE A 298 1.54 15.91 18.10
N THR A 299 1.71 17.24 18.15
CA THR A 299 0.80 18.16 18.85
C THR A 299 0.00 19.04 17.91
N GLU A 300 0.51 19.27 16.69
CA GLU A 300 -0.14 20.13 15.71
C GLU A 300 -1.43 19.48 15.17
N SER A 301 -2.54 20.21 15.25
CA SER A 301 -3.80 19.83 14.60
C SER A 301 -4.08 20.70 13.38
N TYR A 302 -4.56 20.10 12.30
CA TYR A 302 -4.91 20.80 11.06
C TYR A 302 -6.01 20.05 10.31
N LEU A 303 -6.59 20.69 9.29
CA LEU A 303 -7.52 20.05 8.35
C LEU A 303 -6.73 19.50 7.16
N ILE A 304 -7.07 18.30 6.70
CA ILE A 304 -6.61 17.83 5.39
C ILE A 304 -7.24 18.72 4.32
N GLU A 305 -6.40 19.32 3.47
CA GLU A 305 -6.82 20.21 2.39
C GLU A 305 -6.17 19.78 1.07
N ASN A 306 -6.98 19.61 0.03
CA ASN A 306 -6.57 19.14 -1.28
C ASN A 306 -5.47 19.99 -1.92
N GLN A 307 -5.48 21.30 -1.66
CA GLN A 307 -4.48 22.24 -2.20
C GLN A 307 -3.06 22.00 -1.69
N ASN A 308 -2.91 21.31 -0.57
CA ASN A 308 -1.61 21.03 0.06
C ASN A 308 -1.03 19.66 -0.34
N LEU A 309 -1.79 18.84 -1.06
CA LEU A 309 -1.38 17.51 -1.49
C LEU A 309 -0.39 17.58 -2.67
N LYS A 310 0.55 16.63 -2.71
CA LYS A 310 1.51 16.43 -3.82
C LYS A 310 1.03 15.40 -4.82
N THR A 311 0.08 14.53 -4.46
CA THR A 311 -0.53 13.60 -5.43
C THR A 311 -1.10 14.36 -6.63
N LYS A 312 -0.81 13.90 -7.85
CA LYS A 312 -1.19 14.61 -9.08
C LYS A 312 -2.70 14.71 -9.25
N CYS A 313 -3.47 13.76 -8.72
CA CYS A 313 -4.92 13.79 -8.86
C CYS A 313 -5.59 14.91 -8.04
N GLY A 314 -4.90 15.49 -7.06
CA GLY A 314 -5.31 16.73 -6.39
C GLY A 314 -6.61 16.64 -5.60
N TRP A 315 -6.91 15.46 -5.04
CA TRP A 315 -8.02 15.27 -4.11
C TRP A 315 -7.71 14.19 -3.06
N SER A 316 -8.50 14.13 -2.01
CA SER A 316 -8.46 13.09 -0.97
C SER A 316 -9.89 12.77 -0.50
N PRO A 317 -10.21 11.51 -0.17
CA PRO A 317 -11.49 11.17 0.47
C PRO A 317 -11.58 11.70 1.90
N PHE A 318 -10.49 12.24 2.45
CA PHE A 318 -10.40 12.79 3.80
C PHE A 318 -10.38 14.33 3.82
N GLU A 319 -10.74 14.99 2.72
CA GLU A 319 -10.84 16.45 2.67
C GLU A 319 -11.67 17.01 3.84
N GLY A 320 -11.16 18.03 4.52
CA GLY A 320 -11.81 18.67 5.66
C GLY A 320 -11.77 17.86 6.96
N LYS A 321 -11.18 16.65 6.96
CA LYS A 321 -11.01 15.87 8.21
C LYS A 321 -9.92 16.51 9.07
N LYS A 322 -10.25 16.78 10.33
CA LYS A 322 -9.28 17.25 11.33
C LYS A 322 -8.37 16.10 11.77
N VAL A 323 -7.07 16.31 11.64
CA VAL A 323 -6.02 15.38 12.07
C VAL A 323 -5.09 16.05 13.09
N THR A 324 -4.39 15.25 13.88
CA THR A 324 -3.33 15.66 14.83
C THR A 324 -2.09 14.83 14.57
N GLY A 325 -0.95 15.50 14.39
CA GLY A 325 0.27 14.87 13.90
C GLY A 325 0.61 15.36 12.49
N ARG A 326 1.71 16.11 12.34
CA ARG A 326 2.19 16.60 11.03
C ARG A 326 3.62 16.14 10.77
N VAL A 327 3.88 15.68 9.55
CA VAL A 327 5.25 15.44 9.06
C VAL A 327 5.97 16.76 8.90
N ARG A 328 7.11 16.93 9.56
CA ARG A 328 7.93 18.15 9.48
C ARG A 328 9.13 17.93 8.59
N ARG A 329 9.84 16.82 8.77
CA ARG A 329 11.07 16.51 8.02
C ARG A 329 11.15 15.04 7.70
N VAL A 330 11.67 14.73 6.52
CA VAL A 330 12.04 13.36 6.15
C VAL A 330 13.51 13.30 5.80
N PHE A 331 14.20 12.35 6.41
CA PHE A 331 15.56 11.99 6.08
C PHE A 331 15.56 10.62 5.42
N LEU A 332 16.22 10.52 4.27
CA LEU A 332 16.44 9.28 3.54
C LEU A 332 17.95 9.12 3.33
N ARG A 333 18.52 8.04 3.89
CA ARG A 333 19.95 7.71 3.84
C ARG A 333 20.84 8.89 4.21
N GLY A 334 20.51 9.57 5.30
CA GLY A 334 21.24 10.74 5.81
C GLY A 334 20.98 12.06 5.08
N HIS A 335 20.16 12.09 4.03
CA HIS A 335 19.83 13.31 3.29
C HIS A 335 18.45 13.81 3.69
N LYS A 336 18.31 15.10 3.99
CA LYS A 336 17.00 15.74 4.19
C LYS A 336 16.31 15.87 2.83
N VAL A 337 15.24 15.12 2.61
CA VAL A 337 14.54 15.04 1.31
C VAL A 337 13.21 15.77 1.28
N TYR A 338 12.66 16.07 2.46
CA TYR A 338 11.43 16.84 2.63
C TYR A 338 11.54 17.72 3.88
N GLU A 339 11.01 18.93 3.80
CA GLU A 339 10.83 19.82 4.94
C GLU A 339 9.59 20.71 4.74
N ASP A 340 8.68 20.71 5.72
CA ASP A 340 7.54 21.63 5.86
C ASP A 340 6.79 21.94 4.54
N GLY A 341 6.47 20.89 3.78
CA GLY A 341 5.69 20.99 2.54
C GLY A 341 6.52 21.03 1.26
N GLU A 342 7.84 21.07 1.33
CA GLU A 342 8.73 21.11 0.17
C GLU A 342 9.51 19.81 -0.04
N ILE A 343 9.62 19.39 -1.31
CA ILE A 343 10.50 18.29 -1.72
C ILE A 343 11.86 18.89 -2.08
N LEU A 344 12.90 18.43 -1.40
CA LEU A 344 14.25 19.03 -1.47
C LEU A 344 15.20 18.31 -2.43
N VAL A 345 14.72 17.26 -3.10
CA VAL A 345 15.49 16.45 -4.05
C VAL A 345 14.87 16.48 -5.44
N LYS A 346 15.73 16.35 -6.46
CA LYS A 346 15.30 16.35 -7.86
C LYS A 346 14.75 14.97 -8.28
N PRO A 347 13.88 14.90 -9.31
CA PRO A 347 13.48 13.62 -9.89
C PRO A 347 14.70 12.74 -10.23
N GLY A 348 14.63 11.46 -9.88
CA GLY A 348 15.71 10.49 -10.14
C GLY A 348 16.93 10.65 -9.22
N PHE A 349 16.82 11.47 -8.16
CA PHE A 349 17.86 11.58 -7.13
C PHE A 349 18.16 10.23 -6.46
N TRP A 350 17.13 9.39 -6.29
CA TRP A 350 17.30 8.06 -5.69
C TRP A 350 17.31 6.95 -6.72
N ARG A 351 18.25 6.01 -6.51
CA ARG A 351 18.49 4.85 -7.38
C ARG A 351 18.24 3.51 -6.67
N GLY A 352 17.61 3.55 -5.50
CA GLY A 352 17.58 2.43 -4.57
C GLY A 352 16.43 1.45 -4.82
N ILE A 353 16.75 0.32 -5.45
CA ILE A 353 15.97 -0.91 -5.30
C ILE A 353 16.31 -1.52 -3.93
N ILE A 354 15.32 -1.68 -3.07
CA ILE A 354 15.57 -2.03 -1.65
C ILE A 354 15.41 -3.50 -1.29
N TYR A 355 15.04 -4.38 -2.22
CA TYR A 355 14.98 -5.81 -1.93
C TYR A 355 16.37 -6.47 -2.11
N ALA A 356 16.61 -7.55 -1.36
CA ALA A 356 17.80 -8.38 -1.56
C ALA A 356 17.71 -9.09 -2.92
N ALA A 357 18.77 -8.99 -3.73
CA ALA A 357 19.03 -10.02 -4.72
C ALA A 357 19.24 -11.31 -3.92
N ILE A 358 18.50 -12.35 -4.25
CA ILE A 358 18.57 -13.65 -3.58
C ILE A 358 19.84 -14.38 -4.02
#